data_AF-A0A6J4VK52-F1
#
_entry.id   AF-A0A6J4VK52-F1
#
_cell.length_a   1.000
_cell.length_b   1.000
_cell.length_c   1.000
_cell.angle_alpha   90.00
_cell.angle_beta   90.00
_cell.angle_gamma   90.00
#
_symmetry.space_group_name_H-M   'P 1'
#
loop_
_entity.id
_entity.type
_entity.pdbx_description
1 polymer ?
#
loop_
_entity_poly.entity_id
_entity_poly.type
_entity_poly.pdbx_seq_one_letter_code
_entity_poly.pdbx_strand_id
1 'polypeptide(L)' 'MLAWRALCWMYRGRWDEAADDALAVIRRPTSAAISRIMALVALGRVRARRGDPEVMPPLDEALE' A
#
# COMPACT_ATOMS: atom_id res chain seq x y z
N MET A 1 6.96 -9.02 5.99
CA MET A 1 7.92 -8.72 4.90
C MET A 1 7.25 -8.05 3.70
N LEU A 2 6.10 -8.53 3.20
CA LEU A 2 5.42 -7.96 2.02
C LEU A 2 5.14 -6.45 2.13
N ALA A 3 4.66 -5.96 3.28
CA ALA A 3 4.36 -4.53 3.47
C ALA A 3 5.58 -3.62 3.26
N TRP A 4 6.74 -4.00 3.82
CA TRP A 4 7.99 -3.27 3.62
C TRP A 4 8.45 -3.34 2.17
N ARG A 5 8.33 -4.51 1.53
CA ARG A 5 8.70 -4.70 0.14
C ARG A 5 7.82 -3.87 -0.81
N ALA A 6 6.52 -3.74 -0.51
CA ALA A 6 5.60 -2.86 -1.23
C ALA A 6 6.08 -1.40 -1.22
N LEU A 7 6.54 -0.90 -0.07
CA LEU A 7 7.14 0.45 0.01
C LEU A 7 8.41 0.56 -0.84
N CYS A 8 9.30 -0.43 -0.77
CA CYS A 8 10.51 -0.45 -1.60
C CYS A 8 10.19 -0.43 -3.10
N TRP A 9 9.20 -1.21 -3.54
CA TRP A 9 8.74 -1.22 -4.93
C TRP A 9 8.15 0.11 -5.35
N MET A 10 7.31 0.71 -4.50
CA MET A 10 6.72 2.03 -4.73
C MET A 10 7.80 3.10 -4.91
N TYR A 11 8.85 3.12 -4.08
CA TYR A 11 9.97 4.05 -4.23
C TYR A 11 10.82 3.79 -5.47
N ARG A 12 10.90 2.56 -5.96
CA ARG A 12 11.65 2.19 -7.18
C ARG A 12 10.86 2.37 -8.47
N GLY A 13 9.62 2.87 -8.42
CA GLY A 13 8.77 3.00 -9.60
C GLY A 13 8.12 1.68 -10.06
N ARG A 14 8.27 0.60 -9.29
CA ARG A 14 7.72 -0.73 -9.57
C ARG A 14 6.30 -0.82 -9.01
N TRP A 15 5.38 -0.09 -9.65
CA TRP A 15 4.07 0.20 -9.07
C TRP A 15 3.10 -0.99 -9.05
N ASP A 16 3.16 -1.88 -10.04
CA ASP A 16 2.33 -3.09 -10.04
C ASP A 16 2.74 -4.03 -8.90
N GLU A 17 4.04 -4.27 -8.74
CA GLU A 17 4.56 -5.11 -7.67
C GLU A 17 4.29 -4.51 -6.29
N ALA A 18 4.34 -3.19 -6.18
CA ALA A 18 3.97 -2.48 -4.96
C ALA A 18 2.49 -2.66 -4.62
N ALA A 19 1.59 -2.52 -5.60
CA ALA A 19 0.16 -2.68 -5.41
C ALA A 19 -0.20 -4.13 -5.05
N ASP A 20 0.40 -5.11 -5.72
CA ASP A 20 0.17 -6.54 -5.45
C ASP A 20 0.58 -6.93 -4.03
N ASP A 21 1.80 -6.55 -3.61
CA ASP A 21 2.29 -6.82 -2.26
C ASP A 21 1.45 -6.11 -1.19
N ALA A 22 1.04 -4.86 -1.45
CA ALA A 22 0.19 -4.09 -0.54
C ALA A 22 -1.20 -4.75 -0.38
N LEU A 23 -1.86 -5.08 -1.48
CA LEU A 23 -3.18 -5.72 -1.47
C LEU A 23 -3.15 -7.10 -0.81
N ALA A 24 -2.06 -7.86 -0.96
CA ALA A 24 -1.89 -9.13 -0.27
C ALA A 24 -1.87 -8.98 1.26
N VAL A 25 -1.28 -7.88 1.78
CA VAL A 25 -1.27 -7.59 3.22
C VAL A 25 -2.64 -7.08 3.70
N ILE A 26 -3.26 -6.16 2.95
CA ILE A 26 -4.55 -5.53 3.29
C ILE A 26 -5.68 -6.58 3.30
N ARG A 27 -5.69 -7.53 2.36
CA ARG A 27 -6.72 -8.59 2.32
C ARG A 27 -6.61 -9.60 3.45
N ARG A 28 -5.50 -9.62 4.20
CA ARG A 28 -5.28 -10.57 5.29
C ARG A 28 -5.70 -9.94 6.64
N PRO A 29 -6.77 -10.43 7.29
CA PRO A 29 -7.26 -9.86 8.56
C PRO A 29 -6.27 -10.00 9.72
N THR A 30 -5.39 -11.00 9.66
CA THR A 30 -4.39 -11.30 10.71
C THR A 30 -3.08 -10.54 10.53
N SER A 31 -3.02 -9.57 9.60
CA SER A 31 -1.86 -8.71 9.43
C SER A 31 -1.70 -7.81 10.66
N ALA A 32 -0.49 -7.74 11.20
CA ALA A 32 -0.19 -6.79 12.28
C ALA A 32 -0.48 -5.35 11.83
N ALA A 33 -1.02 -4.52 12.72
CA ALA A 33 -1.46 -3.15 12.41
C ALA A 33 -0.41 -2.34 11.65
N ILE A 34 0.84 -2.32 12.12
CA ILE A 34 1.94 -1.61 11.46
C ILE A 34 2.20 -2.10 10.02
N SER A 35 2.02 -3.40 9.76
CA SER A 35 2.15 -3.94 8.40
C SER A 35 0.99 -3.51 7.51
N ARG A 36 -0.23 -3.43 8.05
CA ARG A 36 -1.40 -2.93 7.32
C ARG A 36 -1.23 -1.45 6.96
N ILE A 37 -0.81 -0.62 7.91
CA ILE A 37 -0.54 0.82 7.72
C ILE A 37 0.49 1.02 6.60
N MET A 38 1.63 0.32 6.64
CA MET A 38 2.66 0.44 5.59
C MET A 38 2.13 0.04 4.20
N ALA A 39 1.32 -1.02 4.12
CA ALA A 39 0.72 -1.48 2.87
C ALA A 39 -0.29 -0.46 2.32
N LEU A 40 -1.14 0.09 3.17
CA LEU A 40 -2.10 1.13 2.83
C LEU A 40 -1.41 2.41 2.31
N VAL A 41 -0.35 2.86 3.00
CA VAL A 41 0.48 3.99 2.54
C VAL A 41 1.12 3.72 1.18
N ALA A 42 1.65 2.50 0.96
CA ALA A 42 2.22 2.12 -0.32
C ALA A 42 1.16 2.18 -1.44
N LEU A 43 -0.03 1.62 -1.20
CA LEU A 43 -1.13 1.57 -2.16
C LEU A 43 -1.63 2.97 -2.52
N GLY A 44 -1.93 3.82 -1.53
CA GLY A 44 -2.37 5.19 -1.78
C GLY A 44 -1.34 6.00 -2.57
N ARG A 45 -0.05 5.84 -2.26
CA ARG A 45 1.04 6.50 -3.00
C ARG A 45 1.23 5.98 -4.43
N VAL A 46 0.92 4.71 -4.69
CA VAL A 46 0.90 4.15 -6.05
C VAL A 46 -0.27 4.73 -6.84
N ARG A 47 -1.47 4.76 -6.27
CA ARG A 47 -2.66 5.36 -6.88
C ARG A 47 -2.44 6.83 -7.25
N ALA A 48 -1.88 7.61 -6.34
CA ALA A 48 -1.52 9.00 -6.58
C ALA A 48 -0.59 9.17 -7.80
N ARG A 49 0.42 8.30 -7.93
CA ARG A 49 1.38 8.35 -9.04
C ARG A 49 0.78 7.93 -10.38
N ARG A 50 -0.27 7.10 -10.36
CA ARG A 50 -1.02 6.67 -11.55
C ARG A 50 -2.10 7.65 -11.97
N GLY A 51 -2.38 8.68 -11.17
CA GLY A 51 -3.54 9.55 -11.38
C GLY A 51 -4.87 8.84 -11.14
N ASP A 52 -4.86 7.73 -10.39
CA ASP A 52 -6.07 7.01 -9.99
C ASP A 52 -6.83 7.89 -8.98
N PRO A 53 -8.13 8.22 -9.21
CA PRO A 53 -8.90 9.07 -8.31
C PRO A 53 -9.11 8.46 -6.92
N GLU A 54 -8.98 7.15 -6.75
CA GLU A 54 -9.15 6.47 -5.45
C GLU A 54 -7.91 6.54 -4.54
N VAL A 55 -7.18 7.66 -4.54
CA VAL A 55 -5.97 7.87 -3.74
C VAL A 55 -6.25 7.84 -2.24
N MET A 56 -7.28 8.57 -1.82
CA MET A 56 -7.50 8.93 -0.42
C MET A 56 -7.97 7.78 0.47
N PRO A 57 -8.92 6.90 0.05
CA PRO A 57 -9.43 5.85 0.92
C PRO A 57 -8.37 4.99 1.63
N PRO A 58 -7.32 4.48 0.97
CA PRO A 58 -6.27 3.74 1.68
C PRO A 58 -5.41 4.62 2.59
N LEU A 59 -5.23 5.91 2.27
CA LEU A 59 -4.46 6.82 3.13
C LEU A 59 -5.24 7.24 4.37
N ASP A 60 -6.55 7.43 4.24
CA ASP A 60 -7.44 7.74 5.34
C ASP A 60 -7.50 6.55 6.32
N GLU A 61 -7.65 5.32 5.81
CA GLU A 61 -7.60 4.11 6.64
C GLU A 61 -6.24 3.93 7.34
N ALA A 62 -5.15 4.42 6.76
CA ALA A 62 -3.83 4.35 7.39
C ALA A 62 -3.63 5.38 8.51
N LEU A 63 -4.47 6.41 8.57
CA LEU A 63 -4.39 7.52 9.53
C LEU A 63 -5.19 7.24 10.81
N GLU A 64 -6.26 6.44 10.72
CA GLU A 64 -7.09 5.97 11.84
C GLU A 64 -6.35 4.96 12.75
#